data_AF-A0A9E5GT16-F1
#
_entry.id   AF-A0A9E5GT16-F1
#
_cell.length_a   1.000
_cell.length_b   1.000
_cell.length_c   1.000
_cell.angle_alpha   90.00
_cell.angle_beta   90.00
_cell.angle_gamma   90.00
#
_symmetry.space_group_name_H-M   'P 1'
#
loop_
_entity.id
_entity.type
_entity.pdbx_description
1 polymer ?
#
loop_
_entity_poly.entity_id
_entity_poly.type
_entity_poly.pdbx_seq_one_letter_code
_entity_poly.pdbx_strand_id
1 'polypeptide(L)'
;MKLNRIDNLKKDLALALKAKSIRIQSPIPGVGLVGIEVPNDKRDMVGIREVIEHPNFVNHKSNLAMAVGKDINGEYIVADMGKMPHLLIAGQTGSGKSVGMNGFILSLLYKNSPDMLRMIMVDPKRVELGIYNGIPHLLTPVINDPEKALNALKWSVAEMLRRYDVLQTARARNLGEYNEKVTRKDKMPHIVIIIDELADLMMSGNKKEVENAIARIAQMARAVGMHLIVATQRPSVDIITGLIKANIPSRIAFTVASQIDSRTILDAI
;
A
#
# COMPACT_ATOMS: atom_id res chain seq x y z
N MET A 1 -35.11 -11.56 12.49
CA MET A 1 -34.00 -12.55 12.55
C MET A 1 -32.76 -11.83 13.11
N LYS A 2 -32.05 -12.37 14.11
CA LYS A 2 -30.81 -11.73 14.62
C LYS A 2 -29.68 -11.97 13.60
N LEU A 3 -28.97 -10.92 13.19
CA LEU A 3 -27.88 -11.01 12.19
C LEU A 3 -26.80 -12.02 12.59
N ASN A 4 -26.44 -12.09 13.89
CA ASN A 4 -25.50 -13.09 14.41
C ASN A 4 -25.88 -14.55 14.13
N ARG A 5 -27.18 -14.87 13.95
CA ARG A 5 -27.58 -16.24 13.56
C ARG A 5 -27.11 -16.60 12.15
N ILE A 6 -27.07 -15.64 11.23
CA ILE A 6 -26.64 -15.86 9.85
C ILE A 6 -25.13 -16.07 9.81
N ASP A 7 -24.36 -15.25 10.54
CA ASP A 7 -22.90 -15.39 10.63
C ASP A 7 -22.48 -16.74 11.22
N ASN A 8 -23.22 -17.25 12.22
CA ASN A 8 -22.95 -18.56 12.81
C ASN A 8 -23.21 -19.73 11.84
N LEU A 9 -24.08 -19.55 10.84
CA LEU A 9 -24.40 -20.57 9.82
C LEU A 9 -23.44 -20.54 8.63
N LYS A 10 -22.39 -19.70 8.65
CA LYS A 10 -21.47 -19.52 7.52
C LYS A 10 -20.89 -20.84 6.97
N LYS A 11 -20.52 -21.78 7.84
CA LYS A 11 -19.97 -23.09 7.44
C LYS A 11 -21.04 -23.97 6.78
N ASP A 12 -22.24 -24.01 7.34
CA ASP A 12 -23.34 -24.82 6.83
C ASP A 12 -23.84 -24.28 5.49
N LEU A 13 -23.93 -22.96 5.36
CA LEU A 13 -24.26 -22.29 4.10
C LEU A 13 -23.20 -22.57 3.01
N ALA A 14 -21.91 -22.50 3.34
CA ALA A 14 -20.86 -22.84 2.39
C ALA A 14 -20.95 -24.30 1.93
N LEU A 15 -21.24 -25.23 2.84
CA LEU A 15 -21.45 -26.65 2.53
C LEU A 15 -22.67 -26.85 1.62
N ALA A 16 -23.81 -26.22 1.95
CA ALA A 16 -25.04 -26.32 1.17
C ALA A 16 -24.87 -25.77 -0.26
N LEU A 17 -24.09 -24.69 -0.41
CA LEU A 17 -23.77 -24.06 -1.68
C LEU A 17 -22.62 -24.75 -2.43
N LYS A 18 -22.03 -25.80 -1.86
CA LYS A 18 -20.83 -26.50 -2.41
C LYS A 18 -19.65 -25.55 -2.65
N ALA A 19 -19.57 -24.46 -1.90
CA ALA A 19 -18.53 -23.45 -2.03
C ALA A 19 -17.38 -23.72 -1.05
N LYS A 20 -16.13 -23.49 -1.48
CA LYS A 20 -14.95 -23.58 -0.59
C LYS A 20 -15.04 -22.61 0.59
N SER A 21 -15.61 -21.42 0.36
CA SER A 21 -15.86 -20.40 1.37
C SER A 21 -16.93 -19.44 0.84
N ILE A 22 -17.58 -18.71 1.75
CA ILE A 22 -18.51 -17.61 1.43
C ILE A 22 -18.14 -16.37 2.24
N ARG A 23 -18.54 -15.18 1.78
CA ARG A 23 -18.46 -13.93 2.56
C ARG A 23 -19.87 -13.41 2.80
N ILE A 24 -20.18 -13.10 4.05
CA ILE A 24 -21.47 -12.56 4.46
C ILE A 24 -21.24 -11.07 4.73
N GLN A 25 -21.99 -10.22 4.04
CA GLN A 25 -22.00 -8.78 4.26
C GLN A 25 -23.34 -8.39 4.87
N SER A 26 -23.31 -7.92 6.11
CA SER A 26 -24.53 -7.70 6.89
C SER A 26 -24.42 -6.45 7.77
N PRO A 27 -25.32 -5.45 7.62
CA PRO A 27 -26.23 -5.23 6.48
C PRO A 27 -25.47 -4.69 5.25
N ILE A 28 -26.05 -4.85 4.05
CA ILE A 28 -25.61 -4.10 2.87
C ILE A 28 -25.97 -2.62 3.10
N PRO A 29 -24.98 -1.70 3.07
CA PRO A 29 -25.22 -0.28 3.29
C PRO A 29 -26.30 0.28 2.37
N GLY A 30 -27.32 0.93 2.93
CA GLY A 30 -28.38 1.62 2.18
C GLY A 30 -29.48 0.73 1.58
N VAL A 31 -29.36 -0.60 1.66
CA VAL A 31 -30.32 -1.52 0.99
C VAL A 31 -31.17 -2.33 1.98
N GLY A 32 -30.72 -2.49 3.23
CA GLY A 32 -31.48 -3.24 4.26
C GLY A 32 -31.50 -4.75 4.03
N LEU A 33 -30.60 -5.27 3.19
CA LEU A 33 -30.46 -6.69 2.87
C LEU A 33 -29.16 -7.27 3.47
N VAL A 34 -29.07 -8.60 3.50
CA VAL A 34 -27.83 -9.34 3.79
C VAL A 34 -27.27 -9.88 2.48
N GLY A 35 -26.02 -9.55 2.17
CA GLY A 35 -25.30 -10.06 1.01
C GLY A 35 -24.59 -11.36 1.35
N ILE A 36 -24.70 -12.36 0.47
CA ILE A 36 -23.92 -13.60 0.54
C ILE A 36 -23.13 -13.71 -0.76
N GLU A 37 -21.82 -13.50 -0.65
CA GLU A 37 -20.88 -13.65 -1.76
C GLU A 37 -20.39 -15.09 -1.82
N VAL A 38 -20.61 -15.71 -2.98
CA VAL A 38 -20.22 -17.08 -3.28
C VAL A 38 -19.20 -17.04 -4.41
N PRO A 39 -18.03 -17.68 -4.27
CA PRO A 39 -17.05 -17.73 -5.36
C PRO A 39 -17.63 -18.42 -6.58
N ASN A 40 -17.41 -17.84 -7.77
CA ASN A 40 -17.73 -18.49 -9.04
C ASN A 40 -16.91 -19.79 -9.21
N ASP A 41 -17.52 -20.79 -9.86
CA ASP A 41 -16.85 -22.06 -10.19
C ASP A 41 -15.62 -21.86 -11.09
N LYS A 42 -15.73 -20.92 -12.03
CA LYS A 42 -14.64 -20.45 -12.88
C LYS A 42 -14.34 -19.01 -12.53
N ARG A 43 -13.10 -18.74 -12.11
CA ARG A 43 -12.63 -17.40 -11.79
C ARG A 43 -11.96 -16.79 -13.02
N ASP A 44 -12.43 -15.62 -13.42
CA ASP A 44 -11.77 -14.83 -14.44
C ASP A 44 -10.56 -14.11 -13.85
N MET A 45 -9.44 -14.14 -14.57
CA MET A 45 -8.23 -13.43 -14.17
C MET A 45 -8.38 -11.95 -14.52
N VAL A 46 -8.04 -11.07 -13.60
CA VAL A 46 -7.99 -9.63 -13.85
C VAL A 46 -6.55 -9.24 -14.18
N GLY A 47 -6.29 -8.95 -15.45
CA GLY A 47 -4.99 -8.49 -15.90
C GLY A 47 -4.75 -7.04 -15.52
N ILE A 48 -3.54 -6.70 -15.08
CA ILE A 48 -3.18 -5.30 -14.76
C ILE A 48 -3.35 -4.36 -15.96
N ARG A 49 -3.10 -4.89 -17.18
CA ARG A 49 -3.26 -4.17 -18.44
C ARG A 49 -4.67 -3.61 -18.58
N GLU A 50 -5.70 -4.40 -18.24
CA GLU A 50 -7.10 -3.97 -18.34
C GLU A 50 -7.36 -2.74 -17.47
N VAL A 51 -6.76 -2.68 -16.27
CA VAL A 51 -6.94 -1.55 -15.34
C VAL A 51 -6.16 -0.33 -15.80
N ILE A 52 -4.92 -0.52 -16.28
CA ILE A 52 -4.03 0.58 -16.70
C ILE A 52 -4.51 1.21 -18.02
N GLU A 53 -5.08 0.43 -18.94
CA GLU A 53 -5.64 0.94 -20.20
C GLU A 53 -7.04 1.56 -20.01
N HIS A 54 -7.70 1.32 -18.86
CA HIS A 54 -9.02 1.85 -18.59
C HIS A 54 -9.02 3.39 -18.44
N PRO A 55 -10.05 4.11 -18.92
CA PRO A 55 -10.16 5.57 -18.78
C PRO A 55 -10.01 6.08 -17.34
N ASN A 56 -10.48 5.31 -16.34
CA ASN A 56 -10.32 5.66 -14.92
C ASN A 56 -8.85 5.81 -14.50
N PHE A 57 -7.94 5.03 -15.09
CA PHE A 57 -6.51 5.12 -14.83
C PHE A 57 -5.85 6.14 -15.77
N VAL A 58 -6.07 6.02 -17.08
CA VAL A 58 -5.44 6.89 -18.09
C VAL A 58 -5.72 8.36 -17.80
N ASN A 59 -6.97 8.72 -17.56
CA ASN A 59 -7.40 10.10 -17.32
C ASN A 59 -7.25 10.54 -15.86
N HIS A 60 -6.72 9.68 -14.98
CA HIS A 60 -6.51 10.02 -13.58
C HIS A 60 -5.53 11.19 -13.46
N LYS A 61 -5.95 12.26 -12.76
CA LYS A 61 -5.20 13.52 -12.62
C LYS A 61 -3.92 13.39 -11.78
N SER A 62 -3.92 12.48 -10.81
CA SER A 62 -2.75 12.22 -9.98
C SER A 62 -1.78 11.29 -10.69
N ASN A 63 -0.50 11.67 -10.72
CA ASN A 63 0.56 10.79 -11.20
C ASN A 63 0.89 9.69 -10.17
N LEU A 64 0.31 9.74 -8.97
CA LEU A 64 0.41 8.69 -7.94
C LEU A 64 -0.81 7.76 -7.96
N ALA A 65 -1.51 7.67 -9.10
CA ALA A 65 -2.59 6.72 -9.32
C ALA A 65 -2.05 5.28 -9.29
N MET A 66 -2.77 4.38 -8.62
CA MET A 66 -2.45 2.97 -8.48
C MET A 66 -3.62 2.12 -8.93
N ALA A 67 -3.39 1.23 -9.90
CA ALA A 67 -4.36 0.23 -10.31
C ALA A 67 -4.55 -0.79 -9.18
N VAL A 68 -5.78 -0.92 -8.68
CA VAL A 68 -6.11 -1.89 -7.62
C VAL A 68 -6.64 -3.19 -8.19
N GLY A 69 -7.57 -3.12 -9.16
CA GLY A 69 -8.20 -4.29 -9.74
C GLY A 69 -9.64 -4.01 -10.16
N LYS A 70 -10.50 -5.03 -10.08
CA LYS A 70 -11.95 -4.91 -10.24
C LYS A 70 -12.66 -5.11 -8.90
N ASP A 71 -13.76 -4.41 -8.69
CA ASP A 71 -14.66 -4.69 -7.57
C ASP A 71 -15.56 -5.91 -7.86
N ILE A 72 -16.46 -6.22 -6.92
CA ILE A 72 -17.41 -7.34 -7.04
C ILE A 72 -18.45 -7.15 -8.15
N ASN A 73 -18.64 -5.93 -8.66
CA ASN A 73 -19.55 -5.61 -9.75
C ASN A 73 -18.82 -5.60 -11.11
N GLY A 74 -17.50 -5.78 -11.12
CA GLY A 74 -16.66 -5.76 -12.31
C GLY A 74 -16.10 -4.38 -12.66
N GLU A 75 -16.33 -3.36 -11.82
CA GLU A 75 -15.86 -1.99 -12.07
C GLU A 75 -14.37 -1.86 -11.78
N TYR A 76 -13.65 -1.15 -12.65
CA TYR A 76 -12.21 -0.94 -12.51
C TYR A 76 -11.89 0.09 -11.43
N ILE A 77 -11.17 -0.35 -10.40
CA ILE A 77 -10.81 0.43 -9.23
C ILE A 77 -9.38 0.98 -9.37
N VAL A 78 -9.28 2.30 -9.24
CA VAL A 78 -8.02 3.06 -9.20
C VAL A 78 -7.97 3.85 -7.89
N ALA A 79 -6.85 3.73 -7.20
CA ALA A 79 -6.57 4.43 -5.95
C ALA A 79 -5.55 5.56 -6.17
N ASP A 80 -5.46 6.51 -5.24
CA ASP A 80 -4.53 7.65 -5.34
C ASP A 80 -3.69 7.77 -4.06
N MET A 81 -2.39 7.44 -4.17
CA MET A 81 -1.46 7.54 -3.05
C MET A 81 -1.19 8.99 -2.64
N GLY A 82 -1.46 9.98 -3.50
CA GLY A 82 -1.40 11.40 -3.10
C GLY A 82 -2.49 11.77 -2.08
N LYS A 83 -3.64 11.08 -2.12
CA LYS A 83 -4.74 11.25 -1.14
C LYS A 83 -4.58 10.34 0.07
N MET A 84 -4.00 9.16 -0.15
CA MET A 84 -3.68 8.12 0.83
C MET A 84 -2.17 8.01 0.99
N PRO A 85 -1.53 8.95 1.73
CA PRO A 85 -0.10 9.23 1.61
C PRO A 85 0.80 8.05 1.97
N HIS A 86 0.30 7.12 2.79
CA HIS A 86 0.99 5.93 3.22
C HIS A 86 0.03 4.75 3.15
N LEU A 87 0.53 3.59 2.72
CA LEU A 87 -0.23 2.37 2.51
C LEU A 87 0.40 1.21 3.30
N LEU A 88 -0.41 0.51 4.09
CA LEU A 88 -0.05 -0.76 4.71
C LEU A 88 -0.68 -1.92 3.92
N ILE A 89 0.13 -2.90 3.51
CA ILE A 89 -0.31 -4.09 2.79
C ILE A 89 0.01 -5.31 3.63
N ALA A 90 -0.96 -6.18 3.85
CA ALA A 90 -0.72 -7.42 4.59
C ALA A 90 -1.48 -8.60 4.00
N GLY A 91 -0.92 -9.79 4.14
CA GLY A 91 -1.52 -11.04 3.68
C GLY A 91 -0.56 -12.21 3.80
N GLN A 92 -1.09 -13.43 3.94
CA GLN A 92 -0.23 -14.62 4.06
C GLN A 92 0.51 -14.92 2.75
N THR A 93 1.53 -15.77 2.81
CA THR A 93 2.23 -16.25 1.60
C THR A 93 1.23 -16.85 0.60
N GLY A 94 1.38 -16.54 -0.69
CA GLY A 94 0.48 -17.03 -1.74
C GLY A 94 -0.88 -16.30 -1.82
N SER A 95 -1.13 -15.29 -0.98
CA SER A 95 -2.38 -14.51 -1.00
C SER A 95 -2.49 -13.49 -2.15
N GLY A 96 -1.39 -13.27 -2.89
CA GLY A 96 -1.32 -12.25 -3.95
C GLY A 96 -0.70 -10.91 -3.52
N LYS A 97 -0.25 -10.77 -2.26
CA LYS A 97 0.43 -9.58 -1.72
C LYS A 97 1.50 -9.02 -2.66
N SER A 98 2.46 -9.85 -3.06
CA SER A 98 3.59 -9.45 -3.91
C SER A 98 3.14 -9.07 -5.32
N VAL A 99 2.15 -9.77 -5.88
CA VAL A 99 1.56 -9.44 -7.19
C VAL A 99 0.88 -8.08 -7.15
N GLY A 100 0.08 -7.80 -6.10
CA GLY A 100 -0.56 -6.50 -5.91
C GLY A 100 0.45 -5.37 -5.72
N MET A 101 1.50 -5.58 -4.91
CA MET A 101 2.57 -4.60 -4.73
C MET A 101 3.28 -4.29 -6.04
N ASN A 102 3.62 -5.32 -6.84
CA ASN A 102 4.16 -5.14 -8.19
C ASN A 102 3.19 -4.35 -9.08
N GLY A 103 1.88 -4.59 -8.97
CA GLY A 103 0.88 -3.81 -9.69
C GLY A 103 0.88 -2.32 -9.33
N PHE A 104 1.08 -1.99 -8.06
CA PHE A 104 1.23 -0.60 -7.61
C PHE A 104 2.52 0.03 -8.14
N ILE A 105 3.64 -0.68 -8.08
CA ILE A 105 4.93 -0.20 -8.62
C ILE A 105 4.81 0.06 -10.12
N LEU A 106 4.24 -0.88 -10.88
CA LEU A 106 4.00 -0.72 -12.30
C LEU A 106 3.10 0.48 -12.59
N SER A 107 2.02 0.65 -11.83
CA SER A 107 1.13 1.82 -11.98
C SER A 107 1.90 3.15 -11.88
N LEU A 108 2.78 3.25 -10.89
CA LEU A 108 3.63 4.42 -10.69
C LEU A 108 4.62 4.62 -11.85
N LEU A 109 5.23 3.54 -12.35
CA LEU A 109 6.16 3.59 -13.48
C LEU A 109 5.46 4.01 -14.79
N TYR A 110 4.24 3.54 -15.05
CA TYR A 110 3.45 3.92 -16.22
C TYR A 110 3.02 5.40 -16.21
N LYS A 111 2.96 6.03 -15.03
CA LYS A 111 2.53 7.43 -14.87
C LYS A 111 3.69 8.42 -14.72
N ASN A 112 4.93 7.97 -14.48
CA ASN A 112 6.01 8.87 -14.07
C ASN A 112 7.36 8.60 -14.76
N SER A 113 7.99 9.68 -15.19
CA SER A 113 9.43 9.68 -15.50
C SER A 113 10.27 9.71 -14.20
N PRO A 114 11.57 9.35 -14.28
CA PRO A 114 12.50 9.45 -13.15
C PRO A 114 12.67 10.86 -12.56
N ASP A 115 12.42 11.90 -13.36
CA ASP A 115 12.45 13.30 -12.90
C ASP A 115 11.25 13.67 -12.03
N MET A 116 10.15 12.92 -12.15
CA MET A 116 8.90 13.16 -11.42
C MET A 116 8.73 12.21 -10.23
N LEU A 117 9.31 11.02 -10.31
CA LEU A 117 9.21 9.98 -9.29
C LEU A 117 10.57 9.33 -9.04
N ARG A 118 10.91 9.22 -7.76
CA ARG A 118 12.04 8.46 -7.25
C ARG A 118 11.59 7.43 -6.23
N MET A 119 12.32 6.32 -6.14
CA MET A 119 11.95 5.19 -5.28
C MET A 119 13.13 4.71 -4.44
N ILE A 120 12.80 4.27 -3.22
CA ILE A 120 13.67 3.46 -2.36
C ILE A 120 12.95 2.14 -2.15
N MET A 121 13.62 1.02 -2.44
CA MET A 121 13.05 -0.31 -2.32
C MET A 121 13.85 -1.13 -1.31
N VAL A 122 13.15 -1.76 -0.38
CA VAL A 122 13.72 -2.60 0.67
C VAL A 122 13.12 -4.00 0.56
N ASP A 123 13.97 -4.98 0.28
CA ASP A 123 13.65 -6.40 0.10
C ASP A 123 14.65 -7.26 0.88
N PRO A 124 14.42 -7.47 2.19
CA PRO A 124 15.33 -8.24 3.03
C PRO A 124 15.50 -9.69 2.56
N LYS A 125 14.50 -10.23 1.84
CA LYS A 125 14.48 -11.63 1.38
C LYS A 125 15.12 -11.83 0.01
N ARG A 126 15.34 -10.75 -0.75
CA ARG A 126 15.90 -10.77 -2.13
C ARG A 126 15.04 -11.54 -3.13
N VAL A 127 13.73 -11.62 -2.90
CA VAL A 127 12.82 -12.42 -3.72
C VAL A 127 11.96 -11.56 -4.62
N GLU A 128 11.50 -10.41 -4.13
CA GLU A 128 10.34 -9.72 -4.70
C GLU A 128 10.73 -8.46 -5.48
N LEU A 129 11.61 -7.62 -4.92
CA LEU A 129 11.93 -6.31 -5.50
C LEU A 129 13.27 -6.29 -6.25
N GLY A 130 14.08 -7.35 -6.14
CA GLY A 130 15.39 -7.42 -6.80
C GLY A 130 15.33 -7.21 -8.33
N ILE A 131 14.20 -7.55 -8.95
CA ILE A 131 13.92 -7.36 -10.39
C ILE A 131 13.94 -5.88 -10.83
N TYR A 132 13.75 -4.95 -9.90
CA TYR A 132 13.74 -3.52 -10.21
C TYR A 132 15.13 -2.88 -10.18
N ASN A 133 16.18 -3.62 -9.81
CA ASN A 133 17.53 -3.08 -9.88
C ASN A 133 17.88 -2.60 -11.29
N GLY A 134 18.45 -1.40 -11.38
CA GLY A 134 18.86 -0.78 -12.65
C GLY A 134 17.83 0.15 -13.29
N ILE A 135 16.59 0.20 -12.78
CA ILE A 135 15.64 1.23 -13.27
C ILE A 135 16.11 2.63 -12.86
N PRO A 136 15.90 3.65 -13.71
CA PRO A 136 16.40 5.01 -13.45
C PRO A 136 15.67 5.72 -12.30
N HIS A 137 14.53 5.19 -11.83
CA HIS A 137 13.75 5.77 -10.72
C HIS A 137 14.36 5.48 -9.35
N LEU A 138 15.24 4.48 -9.20
CA LEU A 138 15.83 4.13 -7.91
C LEU A 138 16.83 5.19 -7.43
N LEU A 139 16.75 5.58 -6.14
CA LEU A 139 17.76 6.43 -5.49
C LEU A 139 18.99 5.65 -5.02
N THR A 140 18.84 4.34 -4.85
CA THR A 140 19.86 3.40 -4.43
C THR A 140 19.48 2.02 -4.98
N PRO A 141 20.44 1.12 -5.23
CA PRO A 141 20.13 -0.29 -5.45
C PRO A 141 19.20 -0.83 -4.36
N VAL A 142 18.39 -1.83 -4.71
CA VAL A 142 17.44 -2.47 -3.79
C VAL A 142 18.18 -2.92 -2.52
N ILE A 143 17.66 -2.48 -1.37
CA ILE A 143 18.31 -2.67 -0.09
C ILE A 143 17.87 -4.00 0.51
N ASN A 144 18.83 -4.89 0.73
CA ASN A 144 18.58 -6.21 1.31
C ASN A 144 19.05 -6.31 2.77
N ASP A 145 19.83 -5.33 3.22
CA ASP A 145 20.44 -5.32 4.54
C ASP A 145 19.60 -4.47 5.52
N PRO A 146 19.20 -5.01 6.70
CA PRO A 146 18.36 -4.29 7.66
C PRO A 146 18.98 -2.98 8.18
N GLU A 147 20.30 -2.91 8.39
CA GLU A 147 20.96 -1.69 8.86
C GLU A 147 20.95 -0.62 7.78
N LYS A 148 21.26 -0.98 6.53
CA LYS A 148 21.14 -0.09 5.37
C LYS A 148 19.70 0.39 5.17
N ALA A 149 18.72 -0.47 5.42
CA ALA A 149 17.30 -0.10 5.33
C ALA A 149 16.94 0.94 6.38
N LEU A 150 17.39 0.74 7.63
CA LEU A 150 17.24 1.73 8.69
C LEU A 150 17.93 3.06 8.34
N ASN A 151 19.13 3.02 7.76
CA ASN A 151 19.83 4.23 7.30
C ASN A 151 19.08 4.93 6.18
N ALA A 152 18.45 4.20 5.25
CA ALA A 152 17.61 4.79 4.21
C ALA A 152 16.34 5.44 4.78
N LEU A 153 15.74 4.86 5.84
CA LEU A 153 14.64 5.49 6.57
C LEU A 153 15.10 6.77 7.30
N LYS A 154 16.26 6.75 7.95
CA LYS A 154 16.86 7.95 8.57
C LYS A 154 17.16 9.05 7.54
N TRP A 155 17.72 8.68 6.39
CA TRP A 155 17.92 9.59 5.26
C TRP A 155 16.58 10.17 4.78
N SER A 156 15.53 9.34 4.70
CA SER A 156 14.20 9.78 4.29
C SER A 156 13.61 10.80 5.26
N VAL A 157 13.83 10.64 6.57
CA VAL A 157 13.47 11.65 7.58
C VAL A 157 14.26 12.95 7.37
N ALA A 158 15.57 12.87 7.12
CA ALA A 158 16.40 14.05 6.87
C ALA A 158 15.99 14.79 5.58
N GLU A 159 15.74 14.07 4.50
CA GLU A 159 15.26 14.62 3.22
C GLU A 159 13.88 15.27 3.38
N MET A 160 12.99 14.64 4.15
CA MET A 160 11.68 15.21 4.48
C MET A 160 11.83 16.58 5.15
N LEU A 161 12.72 16.69 6.16
CA LEU A 161 12.98 17.96 6.85
C LEU A 161 13.61 18.99 5.91
N ARG A 162 14.61 18.60 5.11
CA ARG A 162 15.24 19.49 4.11
C ARG A 162 14.20 20.04 3.13
N ARG A 163 13.27 19.20 2.66
CA ARG A 163 12.20 19.63 1.75
C ARG A 163 11.26 20.63 2.42
N TYR A 164 10.96 20.48 3.71
CA TYR A 164 10.18 21.47 4.44
C TYR A 164 10.85 22.85 4.44
N ASP A 165 12.17 22.91 4.69
CA ASP A 165 12.92 24.17 4.65
C ASP A 165 12.87 24.82 3.26
N VAL A 166 13.01 24.01 2.19
CA VAL A 166 12.91 24.46 0.80
C VAL A 166 11.51 25.01 0.49
N LEU A 167 10.45 24.29 0.89
CA LEU A 167 9.06 24.71 0.70
C LEU A 167 8.78 26.02 1.45
N GLN A 168 9.25 26.14 2.69
CA GLN A 168 9.09 27.35 3.50
C GLN A 168 9.78 28.56 2.86
N THR A 169 11.02 28.38 2.39
CA THR A 169 11.79 29.44 1.71
C THR A 169 11.08 29.90 0.43
N ALA A 170 10.53 28.95 -0.35
CA ALA A 170 9.75 29.24 -1.56
C ALA A 170 8.29 29.69 -1.28
N ARG A 171 7.89 29.78 -0.01
CA ARG A 171 6.51 30.08 0.44
C ARG A 171 5.48 29.16 -0.23
N ALA A 172 5.80 27.88 -0.38
CA ALA A 172 4.93 26.86 -0.95
C ALA A 172 4.36 25.96 0.16
N ARG A 173 3.07 25.62 0.08
CA ARG A 173 2.39 24.78 1.10
C ARG A 173 2.65 23.29 0.91
N ASN A 174 2.98 22.87 -0.31
CA ASN A 174 3.23 21.48 -0.66
C ASN A 174 4.13 21.37 -1.90
N LEU A 175 4.57 20.14 -2.19
CA LEU A 175 5.44 19.83 -3.32
C LEU A 175 4.85 20.27 -4.67
N GLY A 176 3.54 20.13 -4.88
CA GLY A 176 2.88 20.53 -6.12
C GLY A 176 3.01 22.03 -6.36
N GLU A 177 2.65 22.84 -5.36
CA GLU A 177 2.75 24.30 -5.41
C GLU A 177 4.22 24.75 -5.58
N TYR A 178 5.16 24.07 -4.91
CA TYR A 178 6.59 24.34 -5.11
C TYR A 178 7.00 24.08 -6.57
N ASN A 179 6.62 22.93 -7.12
CA ASN A 179 6.96 22.52 -8.48
C ASN A 179 6.29 23.38 -9.57
N GLU A 180 5.22 24.11 -9.26
CA GLU A 180 4.61 25.11 -10.14
C GLU A 180 5.39 26.44 -10.15
N LYS A 181 6.06 26.78 -9.04
CA LYS A 181 6.80 28.04 -8.86
C LYS A 181 8.22 28.02 -9.43
N VAL A 182 8.78 26.84 -9.64
CA VAL A 182 10.20 26.68 -10.02
C VAL A 182 10.38 26.17 -11.44
N THR A 183 11.58 26.36 -11.99
CA THR A 183 11.93 25.83 -13.31
C THR A 183 11.95 24.31 -13.29
N ARG A 184 11.84 23.68 -14.46
CA ARG A 184 11.89 22.21 -14.59
C ARG A 184 13.13 21.60 -13.92
N LYS A 185 14.26 22.30 -13.93
CA LYS A 185 15.53 21.82 -13.35
C LYS A 185 15.50 21.74 -11.82
N ASP A 186 14.69 22.59 -11.18
CA ASP A 186 14.63 22.73 -9.73
C ASP A 186 13.43 21.99 -9.12
N LYS A 187 12.59 21.38 -9.96
CA LYS A 187 11.45 20.57 -9.52
C LYS A 187 11.96 19.38 -8.70
N MET A 188 11.28 19.12 -7.59
CA MET A 188 11.56 17.98 -6.74
C MET A 188 10.61 16.82 -7.11
N PRO A 189 11.12 15.59 -7.26
CA PRO A 189 10.29 14.43 -7.55
C PRO A 189 9.52 14.00 -6.30
N HIS A 190 8.40 13.29 -6.50
CA HIS A 190 7.85 12.46 -5.44
C HIS A 190 8.85 11.37 -5.05
N ILE A 191 8.91 11.00 -3.76
CA ILE A 191 9.70 9.85 -3.30
C ILE A 191 8.76 8.81 -2.71
N VAL A 192 8.84 7.58 -3.18
CA VAL A 192 8.06 6.46 -2.66
C VAL A 192 9.01 5.42 -2.06
N ILE A 193 8.85 5.17 -0.77
CA ILE A 193 9.65 4.20 -0.01
C ILE A 193 8.82 2.92 0.12
N ILE A 194 9.33 1.83 -0.42
CA ILE A 194 8.64 0.55 -0.51
C ILE A 194 9.40 -0.47 0.35
N ILE A 195 8.71 -1.07 1.29
CA ILE A 195 9.24 -2.11 2.18
C ILE A 195 8.42 -3.37 1.93
N ASP A 196 9.01 -4.42 1.36
CA ASP A 196 8.28 -5.67 1.08
C ASP A 196 7.89 -6.42 2.37
N GLU A 197 8.81 -6.50 3.33
CA GLU A 197 8.61 -7.24 4.58
C GLU A 197 9.05 -6.41 5.77
N LEU A 198 8.10 -5.68 6.37
CA LEU A 198 8.34 -4.91 7.59
C LEU A 198 8.81 -5.79 8.73
N ALA A 199 8.30 -7.02 8.83
CA ALA A 199 8.61 -7.92 9.94
C ALA A 199 10.12 -8.20 10.04
N ASP A 200 10.78 -8.42 8.89
CA ASP A 200 12.21 -8.70 8.86
C ASP A 200 13.03 -7.47 9.29
N LEU A 201 12.61 -6.26 8.89
CA LEU A 201 13.25 -5.02 9.37
C LEU A 201 13.08 -4.82 10.88
N MET A 202 11.89 -5.12 11.41
CA MET A 202 11.59 -4.96 12.82
C MET A 202 12.29 -6.01 13.71
N MET A 203 12.55 -7.20 13.16
CA MET A 203 13.17 -8.31 13.90
C MET A 203 14.70 -8.32 13.80
N SER A 204 15.25 -7.97 12.64
CA SER A 204 16.70 -7.98 12.42
C SER A 204 17.35 -6.60 12.61
N GLY A 205 16.55 -5.53 12.59
CA GLY A 205 17.01 -4.17 12.89
C GLY A 205 16.68 -3.73 14.32
N ASN A 206 16.99 -2.47 14.64
CA ASN A 206 16.51 -1.84 15.86
C ASN A 206 15.02 -1.49 15.70
N LYS A 207 14.14 -2.40 16.15
CA LYS A 207 12.67 -2.28 16.11
C LYS A 207 12.17 -0.86 16.41
N LYS A 208 12.66 -0.27 17.51
CA LYS A 208 12.23 1.05 17.98
C LYS A 208 12.64 2.17 17.01
N GLU A 209 13.83 2.09 16.43
CA GLU A 209 14.28 3.10 15.47
C GLU A 209 13.55 2.98 14.13
N VAL A 210 13.32 1.76 13.64
CA VAL A 210 12.54 1.51 12.41
C VAL A 210 11.12 2.05 12.58
N GLU A 211 10.46 1.70 13.68
CA GLU A 211 9.10 2.15 13.99
C GLU A 211 9.01 3.68 14.10
N ASN A 212 9.95 4.31 14.83
CA ASN A 212 10.00 5.76 14.97
C ASN A 212 10.22 6.47 13.64
N ALA A 213 11.10 5.94 12.77
CA ALA A 213 11.34 6.53 11.46
C ALA A 213 10.10 6.42 10.56
N ILE A 214 9.45 5.25 10.51
CA ILE A 214 8.21 5.05 9.76
C ILE A 214 7.12 5.99 10.27
N ALA A 215 6.92 6.08 11.59
CA ALA A 215 5.93 6.96 12.20
C ALA A 215 6.20 8.44 11.85
N ARG A 216 7.47 8.87 11.96
CA ARG A 216 7.84 10.26 11.67
C ARG A 216 7.62 10.64 10.20
N ILE A 217 7.98 9.75 9.28
CA ILE A 217 7.68 9.91 7.85
C ILE A 217 6.16 9.98 7.68
N ALA A 218 5.43 8.98 8.19
CA ALA A 218 3.99 8.88 8.00
C ALA A 218 3.20 10.10 8.52
N GLN A 219 3.71 10.79 9.54
CA GLN A 219 3.10 11.99 10.10
C GLN A 219 3.28 13.25 9.26
N MET A 220 4.41 13.41 8.58
CA MET A 220 4.83 14.71 8.03
C MET A 220 5.17 14.67 6.52
N ALA A 221 5.37 13.49 5.94
CA ALA A 221 5.91 13.35 4.59
C ALA A 221 4.95 13.79 3.46
N ARG A 222 3.63 13.78 3.71
CA ARG A 222 2.60 14.07 2.69
C ARG A 222 2.83 15.41 1.98
N ALA A 223 3.07 16.48 2.73
CA ALA A 223 3.18 17.82 2.16
C ALA A 223 4.42 17.97 1.27
N VAL A 224 5.51 17.27 1.60
CA VAL A 224 6.78 17.27 0.86
C VAL A 224 6.85 16.21 -0.24
N GLY A 225 5.72 15.55 -0.52
CA GLY A 225 5.56 14.56 -1.59
C GLY A 225 6.35 13.28 -1.37
N MET A 226 6.49 12.86 -0.12
CA MET A 226 7.11 11.59 0.24
C MET A 226 6.05 10.62 0.77
N HIS A 227 6.13 9.36 0.34
CA HIS A 227 5.10 8.34 0.55
C HIS A 227 5.70 7.01 1.00
N LEU A 228 4.91 6.20 1.71
CA LEU A 228 5.32 4.88 2.19
C LEU A 228 4.38 3.81 1.65
N ILE A 229 4.94 2.71 1.16
CA ILE A 229 4.23 1.45 0.95
C ILE A 229 4.93 0.42 1.82
N VAL A 230 4.25 -0.03 2.87
CA VAL A 230 4.81 -0.97 3.85
C VAL A 230 4.02 -2.26 3.74
N ALA A 231 4.70 -3.34 3.43
CA ALA A 231 4.11 -4.65 3.30
C ALA A 231 4.60 -5.62 4.38
N THR A 232 3.77 -6.60 4.74
CA THR A 232 4.15 -7.67 5.67
C THR A 232 3.38 -8.95 5.39
N GLN A 233 4.02 -10.11 5.55
CA GLN A 233 3.34 -11.40 5.56
C GLN A 233 3.01 -11.89 6.97
N ARG A 234 3.46 -11.16 7.99
CA ARG A 234 3.24 -11.46 9.41
C ARG A 234 2.35 -10.37 10.03
N PRO A 235 1.02 -10.47 9.90
CA PRO A 235 0.07 -9.49 10.43
C PRO A 235 -0.16 -9.65 11.94
N SER A 236 0.92 -9.62 12.74
CA SER A 236 0.85 -9.67 14.19
C SER A 236 0.90 -8.26 14.80
N VAL A 237 0.39 -8.11 16.02
CA VAL A 237 0.40 -6.86 16.78
C VAL A 237 1.82 -6.34 17.07
N ASP A 238 2.81 -7.23 17.08
CA ASP A 238 4.21 -6.88 17.30
C ASP A 238 4.87 -6.23 16.07
N ILE A 239 4.35 -6.51 14.88
CA ILE A 239 4.83 -5.96 13.61
C ILE A 239 3.96 -4.77 13.19
N ILE A 240 2.64 -4.95 13.20
CA ILE A 240 1.65 -3.91 12.92
C ILE A 240 1.20 -3.30 14.25
N THR A 241 2.11 -2.53 14.84
CA THR A 241 1.89 -1.91 16.15
C THR A 241 0.83 -0.81 16.08
N GLY A 242 0.33 -0.38 17.25
CA GLY A 242 -0.58 0.77 17.34
C GLY A 242 0.01 2.05 16.74
N LEU A 243 1.33 2.26 16.87
CA LEU A 243 2.00 3.43 16.32
C LEU A 243 2.04 3.40 14.78
N ILE A 244 2.31 2.24 14.17
CA ILE A 244 2.23 2.09 12.72
C ILE A 244 0.80 2.34 12.23
N LYS A 245 -0.19 1.73 12.87
CA LYS A 245 -1.61 1.87 12.49
C LYS A 245 -2.13 3.30 12.62
N ALA A 246 -1.73 4.01 13.67
CA ALA A 246 -2.17 5.38 13.92
C ALA A 246 -1.70 6.35 12.82
N ASN A 247 -0.55 6.07 12.19
CA ASN A 247 0.02 6.96 11.17
C ASN A 247 -0.21 6.46 9.73
N ILE A 248 -0.59 5.19 9.53
CA ILE A 248 -0.90 4.62 8.21
C ILE A 248 -2.37 4.16 8.17
N PRO A 249 -3.31 5.07 7.87
CA PRO A 249 -4.74 4.77 7.89
C PRO A 249 -5.21 3.98 6.66
N SER A 250 -4.51 4.06 5.53
CA SER A 250 -4.88 3.35 4.31
C SER A 250 -4.27 1.95 4.31
N ARG A 251 -5.13 0.93 4.16
CA ARG A 251 -4.74 -0.47 4.38
C ARG A 251 -5.37 -1.38 3.34
N ILE A 252 -4.60 -2.36 2.90
CA ILE A 252 -5.05 -3.44 2.02
C ILE A 252 -4.72 -4.76 2.71
N ALA A 253 -5.75 -5.55 2.98
CA ALA A 253 -5.61 -6.92 3.45
C ALA A 253 -5.89 -7.88 2.29
N PHE A 254 -4.87 -8.60 1.86
CA PHE A 254 -5.03 -9.83 1.10
C PHE A 254 -5.49 -10.95 2.05
N THR A 255 -5.76 -12.15 1.52
CA THR A 255 -6.19 -13.28 2.35
C THR A 255 -5.21 -13.53 3.51
N VAL A 256 -5.75 -13.67 4.71
CA VAL A 256 -5.03 -13.95 5.96
C VAL A 256 -5.47 -15.29 6.56
N ALA A 257 -4.66 -15.84 7.45
CA ALA A 257 -4.90 -17.15 8.05
C ALA A 257 -6.05 -17.14 9.07
N SER A 258 -6.27 -16.01 9.77
CA SER A 258 -7.25 -15.94 10.85
C SER A 258 -8.02 -14.61 10.90
N GLN A 259 -9.15 -14.60 11.63
CA GLN A 259 -9.87 -13.36 11.94
C GLN A 259 -9.06 -12.40 12.83
N ILE A 260 -8.16 -12.95 13.67
CA ILE A 260 -7.28 -12.14 14.52
C ILE A 260 -6.33 -11.35 13.63
N ASP A 261 -5.76 -11.98 12.60
CA ASP A 261 -4.92 -11.32 11.61
C ASP A 261 -5.67 -10.25 10.83
N SER A 262 -6.92 -10.52 10.43
CA SER A 262 -7.79 -9.54 9.73
C SER A 262 -7.98 -8.29 10.59
N ARG A 263 -8.32 -8.47 11.88
CA ARG A 263 -8.51 -7.38 12.83
C ARG A 263 -7.22 -6.61 13.09
N THR A 264 -6.08 -7.28 13.13
CA THR A 264 -4.78 -6.64 13.29
C THR A 264 -4.53 -5.64 12.16
N ILE A 265 -4.94 -5.96 10.94
CA ILE A 265 -4.74 -5.09 9.76
C ILE A 265 -5.85 -4.04 9.65
N LEU A 266 -7.11 -4.46 9.63
CA LEU A 266 -8.24 -3.61 9.22
C LEU A 266 -8.96 -2.92 10.39
N ASP A 267 -8.65 -3.27 11.64
CA ASP A 267 -9.44 -2.92 12.83
C ASP A 267 -10.93 -3.37 12.71
N ALA A 268 -11.22 -4.27 11.77
CA ALA A 268 -12.53 -4.82 11.44
C ALA A 268 -12.40 -6.31 11.03
N ILE A 269 -13.54 -7.03 10.97
CA ILE A 269 -13.60 -8.45 10.57
C ILE A 269 -13.64 -8.56 9.05
#